data_AF-A0A1F9A3L4-F1
#
_entry.id   AF-A0A1F9A3L4-F1
#
_cell.length_a   1.000
_cell.length_b   1.000
_cell.length_c   1.000
_cell.angle_alpha   90.00
_cell.angle_beta   90.00
_cell.angle_gamma   90.00
#
_symmetry.space_group_name_H-M   'P 1'
#
loop_
_entity.id
_entity.type
_entity.pdbx_description
1 polymer ?
#
loop_
_entity_poly.entity_id
_entity_poly.type
_entity_poly.pdbx_seq_one_letter_code
_entity_poly.pdbx_strand_id
1 'polypeptide(L)'
;MAAKEIGEVIDQLLAGEEQGVQMCLAVVYVNSGDGKKEAMQDVIRIEAENRGYRLVSLLGKEKFIEGRLKIVDFLEEHSVLIEPD
;
A
#
# COMPACT_ATOMS: atom_id res chain seq x y z
N MET A 1 27.42 -31.08 -21.41
CA MET A 1 27.48 -30.32 -20.14
C MET A 1 27.51 -28.81 -20.40
N ALA A 2 28.45 -28.31 -21.23
CA ALA A 2 28.59 -26.88 -21.55
C ALA A 2 27.35 -26.18 -22.16
N ALA A 3 26.51 -26.89 -22.93
CA ALA A 3 25.32 -26.28 -23.54
C ALA A 3 24.22 -25.92 -22.52
N LYS A 4 24.20 -26.57 -21.34
CA LYS A 4 23.21 -26.30 -20.29
C LYS A 4 23.53 -24.98 -19.57
N GLU A 5 24.81 -24.75 -19.30
CA GLU A 5 25.28 -23.53 -18.61
C GLU A 5 25.10 -22.29 -19.49
N ILE A 6 25.29 -22.41 -20.81
CA ILE A 6 25.04 -21.31 -21.75
C ILE A 6 23.55 -20.98 -21.83
N GLY A 7 22.67 -22.00 -21.77
CA GLY A 7 21.21 -21.81 -21.72
C GLY A 7 20.76 -21.03 -20.48
N GLU A 8 21.27 -21.41 -19.29
CA GLU A 8 20.96 -20.71 -18.04
C GLU A 8 21.43 -19.24 -18.04
N VAL A 9 22.60 -18.97 -18.64
CA VAL A 9 23.12 -17.60 -18.77
C VAL A 9 22.28 -16.77 -19.74
N ILE A 10 21.78 -17.38 -20.83
CA ILE A 10 20.90 -16.71 -21.79
C ILE A 10 19.52 -16.42 -21.19
N ASP A 11 18.96 -17.36 -20.41
CA ASP A 11 17.68 -17.17 -19.72
C ASP A 11 17.74 -16.02 -18.69
N GLN A 12 18.89 -15.85 -18.01
CA GLN A 12 19.12 -14.72 -17.10
C GLN A 12 19.29 -13.38 -17.81
N LEU A 13 19.84 -13.36 -19.04
CA LEU A 13 20.02 -12.15 -19.85
C LEU A 13 18.74 -11.72 -20.59
N LEU A 14 17.83 -12.66 -20.86
CA LEU A 14 16.54 -12.40 -21.51
C LEU A 14 15.39 -12.13 -20.52
N ALA A 15 15.61 -12.37 -19.22
CA ALA A 15 14.78 -11.85 -18.14
C ALA A 15 15.02 -10.34 -17.98
N GLY A 16 14.80 -9.57 -19.04
CA GLY A 16 14.67 -8.13 -18.96
C GLY A 16 13.55 -7.83 -18.00
N GLU A 17 13.88 -7.17 -16.88
CA GLU A 17 12.91 -6.63 -15.94
C GLU A 17 11.94 -5.72 -16.71
N GLU A 18 10.75 -6.22 -17.02
CA GLU A 18 9.59 -5.35 -16.97
C GLU A 18 9.49 -4.88 -15.52
N GLN A 19 10.17 -3.78 -15.18
CA GLN A 19 9.86 -3.04 -13.96
C GLN A 19 8.47 -2.42 -14.17
N GLY A 20 7.46 -3.28 -14.11
CA GLY A 20 6.08 -2.88 -13.98
C GLY A 20 5.99 -1.98 -12.76
N VAL A 21 5.31 -0.84 -12.91
CA VAL A 21 5.05 0.08 -11.81
C VAL A 21 4.41 -0.71 -10.68
N GLN A 22 5.15 -1.02 -9.61
CA GLN A 22 4.58 -1.62 -8.42
C GLN A 22 3.72 -0.56 -7.74
N MET A 23 2.42 -0.59 -8.03
CA MET A 23 1.46 0.27 -7.35
C MET A 23 1.21 -0.31 -5.95
N CYS A 24 1.79 0.32 -4.94
CA CYS A 24 1.50 0.03 -3.54
C CYS A 24 0.22 0.76 -3.14
N LEU A 25 -0.88 0.03 -3.10
CA LEU A 25 -2.16 0.51 -2.58
C LEU A 25 -2.29 0.11 -1.11
N ALA A 26 -2.99 0.93 -0.32
CA ALA A 26 -3.26 0.61 1.07
C ALA A 26 -4.74 0.55 1.42
N VAL A 27 -5.07 -0.22 2.46
CA VAL A 27 -6.37 -0.16 3.15
C VAL A 27 -6.21 0.67 4.42
N VAL A 28 -7.05 1.68 4.60
CA VAL A 28 -7.08 2.48 5.82
C VAL A 28 -8.15 1.94 6.77
N TYR A 29 -7.77 1.69 8.01
CA TYR A 29 -8.64 1.25 9.10
C TYR A 29 -8.74 2.30 10.20
N VAL A 30 -9.85 2.30 10.94
CA VAL A 30 -10.05 3.08 12.16
C VAL A 30 -10.26 2.14 13.34
N ASN A 31 -9.51 2.33 14.42
CA ASN A 31 -9.65 1.53 15.64
C ASN A 31 -10.70 2.16 16.57
N SER A 32 -11.93 1.64 16.60
CA SER A 32 -13.02 2.19 17.39
C SER A 32 -13.31 1.36 18.64
N GLY A 33 -12.30 1.02 19.45
CA GLY A 33 -12.45 0.28 20.73
C GLY A 33 -12.91 -1.18 20.62
N ASP A 34 -13.87 -1.47 19.74
CA ASP A 34 -14.43 -2.78 19.39
C ASP A 34 -13.64 -3.48 18.27
N GLY A 35 -12.49 -2.92 17.88
CA GLY A 35 -11.62 -3.44 16.83
C GLY A 35 -11.43 -2.49 15.63
N LYS A 36 -10.64 -2.96 14.65
CA LYS A 36 -10.34 -2.22 13.42
C LYS A 36 -11.51 -2.30 12.43
N LYS A 37 -12.07 -1.15 12.05
CA LYS A 37 -13.09 -1.02 11.00
C LYS A 37 -12.48 -0.42 9.74
N GLU A 38 -12.77 -0.99 8.59
CA GLU A 38 -12.30 -0.45 7.32
C GLU A 38 -12.90 0.94 7.06
N ALA A 39 -12.04 1.91 6.78
CA ALA A 39 -12.44 3.25 6.41
C ALA A 39 -12.42 3.47 4.89
N MET A 40 -11.42 2.95 4.18
CA MET A 40 -11.27 3.11 2.73
C MET A 40 -10.26 2.12 2.14
N GLN A 41 -10.55 1.55 0.98
CA GLN A 41 -9.64 0.70 0.19
C GLN A 41 -9.01 1.47 -0.97
N ASP A 42 -8.03 0.84 -1.62
CA ASP A 42 -7.31 1.34 -2.80
C ASP A 42 -6.72 2.74 -2.58
N VAL A 43 -6.29 3.05 -1.36
CA VAL A 43 -5.75 4.36 -1.01
C VAL A 43 -4.36 4.53 -1.62
N ILE A 44 -4.22 5.58 -2.43
CA ILE A 44 -2.96 5.95 -3.10
C ILE A 44 -2.28 7.15 -2.43
N ARG A 45 -3.02 7.91 -1.62
CA ARG A 45 -2.51 9.11 -0.96
C ARG A 45 -3.23 9.34 0.36
N ILE A 46 -2.44 9.69 1.36
CA ILE A 46 -2.91 10.14 2.68
C ILE A 46 -2.21 11.47 2.95
N GLU A 47 -2.98 12.51 3.22
CA GLU A 47 -2.46 13.84 3.56
C GLU A 47 -2.86 14.19 4.98
N ALA A 48 -1.92 14.69 5.77
CA ALA A 48 -2.25 15.27 7.07
C ALA A 48 -2.95 16.62 6.86
N GLU A 49 -4.14 16.78 7.43
CA GLU A 49 -4.96 17.98 7.32
C GLU A 49 -5.67 18.25 8.66
N ASN A 50 -5.46 19.44 9.24
CA ASN A 50 -6.03 19.83 10.53
C ASN A 50 -5.76 18.80 11.66
N ARG A 51 -6.80 18.13 12.17
CA ARG A 51 -6.75 17.10 13.23
C ARG A 51 -6.91 15.69 12.68
N GLY A 52 -6.63 15.49 11.40
CA GLY A 52 -6.90 14.22 10.75
C GLY A 52 -6.18 14.06 9.43
N TYR A 53 -6.76 13.22 8.59
CA TYR A 53 -6.17 12.78 7.33
C TYR A 53 -7.18 12.77 6.20
N ARG A 54 -6.80 13.37 5.07
CA ARG A 54 -7.51 13.27 3.80
C ARG A 54 -6.97 12.07 3.02
N LEU A 55 -7.83 11.09 2.78
CA LEU A 55 -7.54 9.87 2.04
C LEU A 55 -7.99 10.05 0.59
N VAL A 56 -7.17 9.62 -0.36
CA VAL A 56 -7.52 9.61 -1.79
C VAL A 56 -7.34 8.20 -2.34
N SER A 57 -8.37 7.64 -2.95
CA SER A 57 -8.28 6.34 -3.61
C SER A 57 -7.78 6.43 -5.04
N LEU A 58 -7.40 5.28 -5.61
CA LEU A 58 -6.96 5.12 -6.99
C LEU A 58 -7.95 5.70 -8.02
N LEU A 59 -9.26 5.64 -7.71
CA LEU A 59 -10.33 6.17 -8.57
C LEU A 59 -10.68 7.64 -8.26
N GLY A 60 -9.86 8.33 -7.47
CA GLY A 60 -10.05 9.74 -7.13
C GLY A 60 -11.15 10.02 -6.11
N LYS A 61 -11.64 9.00 -5.38
CA LYS A 61 -12.57 9.26 -4.25
C LYS A 61 -11.80 9.82 -3.08
N GLU A 62 -12.39 10.76 -2.36
CA GLU A 62 -11.80 11.37 -1.17
C GLU A 62 -12.61 11.09 0.09
N LYS A 63 -11.92 10.95 1.23
CA LYS A 63 -12.54 10.82 2.55
C LYS A 63 -11.66 11.47 3.61
N PHE A 64 -12.26 12.26 4.49
CA PHE A 64 -11.56 12.80 5.66
C PHE A 64 -11.83 11.94 6.90
N ILE A 65 -10.80 11.66 7.69
CA ILE A 65 -10.87 10.94 8.96
C ILE A 65 -10.15 11.76 10.04
N GLU A 66 -10.85 12.13 11.10
CA GLU A 66 -10.24 12.75 12.29
C GLU A 66 -9.57 11.70 13.18
N GLY A 67 -8.46 12.07 13.81
CA GLY A 67 -7.71 11.23 14.73
C GLY A 67 -6.22 11.20 14.43
N ARG A 68 -5.53 10.24 15.02
CA ARG A 68 -4.07 10.10 15.03
C ARG A 68 -3.62 8.85 14.29
N LEU A 69 -2.58 8.98 13.45
CA LEU A 69 -1.92 7.84 12.83
C LEU A 69 -1.31 6.93 13.91
N LYS A 70 -1.61 5.64 13.84
CA LYS A 70 -1.14 4.63 14.81
C LYS A 70 -0.09 3.69 14.21
N ILE A 71 -0.38 3.12 13.04
CA ILE A 71 0.48 2.15 12.35
C ILE A 71 0.41 2.42 10.85
N VAL A 72 1.55 2.28 10.18
CA VAL A 72 1.63 2.13 8.73
C VAL A 72 2.42 0.85 8.47
N ASP A 73 1.80 -0.10 7.78
CA ASP A 73 2.39 -1.38 7.41
C ASP A 73 2.44 -1.48 5.89
N PHE A 74 3.65 -1.50 5.34
CA PHE A 74 3.87 -1.62 3.90
C PHE A 74 4.15 -3.04 3.43
N LEU A 75 4.38 -3.99 4.36
CA LEU A 75 4.90 -5.31 4.01
C LEU A 75 3.82 -6.38 4.11
N GLU A 76 3.17 -6.48 5.27
CA GLU A 76 2.24 -7.58 5.53
C GLU A 76 0.83 -7.17 5.12
N GLU A 77 0.25 -6.19 5.79
CA GLU A 77 -1.16 -5.83 5.57
C GLU A 77 -1.36 -4.80 4.45
N HIS A 78 -0.32 -4.10 4.00
CA HIS A 78 -0.44 -2.93 3.13
C HIS A 78 -1.54 -1.99 3.67
N SER A 79 -1.41 -1.59 4.93
CA SER A 79 -2.48 -0.94 5.67
C SER A 79 -2.02 0.25 6.50
N VAL A 80 -2.98 1.10 6.82
CA VAL A 80 -2.79 2.23 7.71
C VAL A 80 -3.86 2.20 8.78
N LEU A 81 -3.47 2.29 10.04
CA LEU A 81 -4.38 2.36 11.17
C LEU A 81 -4.43 3.77 11.73
N ILE A 82 -5.63 4.33 11.80
CA ILE A 82 -5.93 5.61 12.46
C ILE A 82 -6.70 5.31 13.75
N GLU A 83 -6.31 5.94 14.84
CA GLU A 83 -7.02 5.88 16.12
C GLU A 83 -7.80 7.20 16.27
N PRO A 84 -9.12 7.15 16.53
CA PRO A 84 -9.89 8.36 16.85
C PRO A 84 -9.30 9.03 18.10
N ASP A 85 -9.35 10.36 18.13
CA ASP A 85 -8.99 11.14 19.32
C ASP A 85 -10.04 11.01 20.45
#